data_AF-A0A970TEE7-F1
#
_entry.id   AF-A0A970TEE7-F1
#
_cell.length_a   1.000
_cell.length_b   1.000
_cell.length_c   1.000
_cell.angle_alpha   90.00
_cell.angle_beta   90.00
_cell.angle_gamma   90.00
#
_symmetry.space_group_name_H-M   'P 1'
#
loop_
_entity.id
_entity.type
_entity.pdbx_description
1 polymer ?
#
loop_
_entity_poly.entity_id
_entity_poly.type
_entity_poly.pdbx_seq_one_letter_code
_entity_poly.pdbx_strand_id
1 'polypeptide(L)'
;MNSQAIILSLLAVLTLASTLFADEPKRFRVPPEAMRPEIGFAYTASMEFGEEGDKGTGNASQLMVFEDGKQLGPPHALHADIREKGEGRFSHWTREGLYFSASDNSDPRTNGRVYEVASTDPMSILGGIEALPSTRREHVQEITSSSAEYGIDMGGTLDMENTLTVASSNYRIAFQPNIQLSIENVGDTPVINPRLVINDRGNWYTFDSLLEEYTRGAETDQDRVYLIWQNMRVNLYHETPLFAGDEPHDPVRLMNIFGFNLCDDAGNSGCSLYHHGGFPGSQNRALHGHVQCEALVDGEFQFMDIDMDAFYLDRENEIPVSGDAIARDHDLARRELNYGPEANSFVPSEGPAALFGDDDGAAYPTLRGHEIAYTLRPG
;
A
#
# COMPACT_ATOMS: atom_id res chain seq x y z
N MET A 1 -65.62 12.10 6.23
CA MET A 1 -64.79 11.39 5.24
C MET A 1 -63.75 12.38 4.74
N ASN A 2 -62.44 12.26 4.91
CA ASN A 2 -61.57 11.37 5.71
C ASN A 2 -60.36 12.28 6.05
N SER A 3 -60.16 12.57 7.34
CA SER A 3 -59.11 12.00 8.20
C SER A 3 -57.73 12.63 7.99
N GLN A 4 -57.47 13.64 8.82
CA GLN A 4 -56.13 14.05 9.23
C GLN A 4 -55.52 12.93 10.08
N ALA A 5 -54.35 12.42 9.68
CA ALA A 5 -53.54 11.53 10.50
C ALA A 5 -52.55 12.38 11.30
N ILE A 6 -52.84 12.56 12.58
CA ILE A 6 -51.89 13.04 13.59
C ILE A 6 -51.14 11.81 14.08
N ILE A 7 -49.85 11.70 13.78
CA ILE A 7 -48.96 10.70 14.40
C ILE A 7 -48.47 11.31 15.72
N LEU A 8 -49.06 10.84 16.83
CA LEU A 8 -48.56 11.06 18.19
C LEU A 8 -47.39 10.08 18.40
N SER A 9 -46.15 10.57 18.37
CA SER A 9 -45.00 9.81 18.86
C SER A 9 -44.92 9.94 20.38
N LEU A 10 -45.30 8.87 21.08
CA LEU A 10 -45.12 8.73 22.53
C LEU A 10 -43.61 8.60 22.83
N LEU A 11 -43.00 9.64 23.40
CA LEU A 11 -41.67 9.55 23.98
C LEU A 11 -41.79 8.85 25.35
N ALA A 12 -41.59 7.54 25.40
CA ALA A 12 -41.37 6.84 26.65
C ALA A 12 -39.93 7.11 27.12
N VAL A 13 -39.76 8.02 28.08
CA VAL A 13 -38.49 8.20 28.78
C VAL A 13 -38.33 7.02 29.74
N LEU A 14 -37.75 5.93 29.22
CA LEU A 14 -37.27 4.82 30.03
C LEU A 14 -35.89 5.23 30.56
N THR A 15 -35.81 5.71 31.79
CA THR A 15 -34.53 5.87 32.48
C THR A 15 -33.99 4.47 32.80
N LEU A 16 -33.26 3.87 31.86
CA LEU A 16 -32.36 2.77 32.17
C LEU A 16 -31.23 3.35 33.03
N ALA A 17 -31.17 2.93 34.28
CA ALA A 17 -29.94 2.99 35.04
C ALA A 17 -28.96 2.02 34.36
N SER A 18 -28.19 2.52 33.40
CA SER A 18 -27.05 1.80 32.83
C SER A 18 -26.01 1.65 33.93
N THR A 19 -25.93 0.47 34.54
CA THR A 19 -24.68 0.02 35.15
C THR A 19 -23.64 0.02 34.05
N LEU A 20 -22.76 1.03 34.04
CA LEU A 20 -21.56 1.08 33.22
C LEU A 20 -20.67 -0.09 33.64
N PHE A 21 -20.88 -1.27 33.06
CA PHE A 21 -19.77 -2.19 32.87
C PHE A 21 -18.96 -1.55 31.75
N ALA A 22 -17.77 -1.02 32.08
CA ALA A 22 -16.81 -0.68 31.04
C ALA A 22 -16.56 -1.96 30.25
N ASP A 23 -16.81 -1.92 28.94
CA ASP A 23 -16.48 -3.05 28.08
C ASP A 23 -15.01 -3.40 28.27
N GLU A 24 -14.73 -4.70 28.38
CA GLU A 24 -13.37 -5.19 28.52
C GLU A 24 -12.55 -4.76 27.29
N PRO A 25 -11.35 -4.16 27.47
CA PRO A 25 -10.59 -3.65 26.34
C PRO A 25 -10.23 -4.81 25.40
N LYS A 26 -10.35 -4.55 24.09
CA LYS A 26 -10.03 -5.53 23.06
C LYS A 26 -8.57 -5.98 23.22
N ARG A 27 -8.37 -7.30 23.20
CA ARG A 27 -7.07 -7.94 23.40
C ARG A 27 -6.46 -8.35 22.06
N PHE A 28 -5.13 -8.22 21.97
CA PHE A 28 -4.34 -8.54 20.79
C PHE A 28 -3.23 -9.50 21.16
N ARG A 29 -3.04 -10.54 20.35
CA ARG A 29 -2.05 -11.57 20.63
C ARG A 29 -0.63 -11.04 20.42
N VAL A 30 0.26 -11.35 21.36
CA VAL A 30 1.70 -11.19 21.17
C VAL A 30 2.23 -12.50 20.57
N PRO A 31 2.69 -12.50 19.32
CA PRO A 31 3.15 -13.73 18.69
C PRO A 31 4.50 -14.20 19.26
N PRO A 32 4.76 -15.51 19.39
CA PRO A 32 6.05 -16.02 19.89
C PRO A 32 7.27 -15.50 19.11
N GLU A 33 7.12 -15.27 17.81
CA GLU A 33 8.16 -14.70 16.93
C GLU A 33 8.45 -13.22 17.20
N ALA A 34 7.62 -12.50 17.95
CA ALA A 34 7.95 -11.17 18.47
C ALA A 34 8.77 -11.23 19.76
N MET A 35 8.87 -12.40 20.42
CA MET A 35 9.51 -12.54 21.73
C MET A 35 10.97 -13.00 21.62
N ARG A 36 11.87 -12.40 22.39
CA ARG A 36 13.28 -12.78 22.49
C ARG A 36 13.68 -12.94 23.96
N PRO A 37 14.47 -13.98 24.30
CA PRO A 37 15.01 -14.11 25.64
C PRO A 37 15.94 -12.94 25.91
N GLU A 38 15.88 -12.43 27.13
CA GLU A 38 16.79 -11.39 27.60
C GLU A 38 17.74 -11.99 28.64
N ILE A 39 17.79 -11.44 29.85
CA ILE A 39 18.65 -11.85 30.95
C ILE A 39 17.74 -12.39 32.06
N GLY A 40 18.16 -13.50 32.69
CA GLY A 40 17.40 -14.10 33.78
C GLY A 40 16.01 -14.55 33.33
N PHE A 41 14.97 -14.15 34.06
CA PHE A 41 13.57 -14.47 33.75
C PHE A 41 12.93 -13.53 32.71
N ALA A 42 13.65 -12.48 32.28
CA ALA A 42 13.09 -11.48 31.38
C ALA A 42 13.09 -11.93 29.92
N TYR A 43 12.01 -11.55 29.23
CA TYR A 43 11.85 -11.60 27.79
C TYR A 43 11.52 -10.20 27.28
N THR A 44 11.95 -9.92 26.06
CA THR A 44 11.48 -8.76 25.30
C THR A 44 10.46 -9.21 24.28
N ALA A 45 9.40 -8.44 24.07
CA ALA A 45 8.51 -8.56 22.93
C ALA A 45 8.54 -7.28 22.10
N SER A 46 8.66 -7.42 20.79
CA SER A 46 8.77 -6.30 19.85
C SER A 46 7.65 -6.29 18.82
N MET A 47 6.74 -5.33 18.95
CA MET A 47 5.64 -5.02 18.02
C MET A 47 5.05 -3.64 18.37
N GLU A 48 4.25 -3.05 17.49
CA GLU A 48 3.52 -1.80 17.78
C GLU A 48 2.50 -2.00 18.92
N PHE A 49 2.76 -1.40 20.10
CA PHE A 49 1.89 -1.51 21.27
C PHE A 49 0.86 -0.38 21.37
N GLY A 50 0.81 0.53 20.39
CA GLY A 50 -0.27 1.48 20.19
C GLY A 50 -0.17 2.77 20.99
N GLU A 51 0.64 2.80 22.03
CA GLU A 51 0.85 3.96 22.91
C GLU A 51 2.33 4.09 23.29
N GLU A 52 2.69 5.17 23.98
CA GLU A 52 4.07 5.35 24.47
C GLU A 52 4.34 4.51 25.72
N GLY A 53 5.59 4.05 25.86
CA GLY A 53 6.04 3.35 27.06
C GLY A 53 6.09 4.22 28.33
N ASP A 54 6.38 3.57 29.45
CA ASP A 54 6.51 4.13 30.78
C ASP A 54 7.57 5.23 30.85
N LYS A 55 7.16 6.45 31.21
CA LYS A 55 8.07 7.61 31.37
C LYS A 55 8.15 8.03 32.83
N GLY A 56 9.36 8.25 33.32
CA GLY A 56 9.61 8.75 34.68
C GLY A 56 9.06 10.16 34.96
N THR A 57 8.53 10.86 33.95
CA THR A 57 8.02 12.23 34.03
C THR A 57 6.50 12.34 34.23
N GLY A 58 5.79 11.23 34.48
CA GLY A 58 4.40 11.25 34.96
C GLY A 58 3.34 10.67 34.01
N ASN A 59 3.71 10.28 32.79
CA ASN A 59 2.86 9.42 31.95
C ASN A 59 3.30 7.97 32.14
N ALA A 60 2.44 7.16 32.77
CA ALA A 60 2.57 5.71 32.83
C ALA A 60 1.74 5.10 31.71
N SER A 61 2.30 4.10 31.02
CA SER A 61 1.59 3.34 30.00
C SER A 61 0.31 2.75 30.56
N GLN A 62 -0.76 2.68 29.76
CA GLN A 62 -1.99 1.97 30.15
C GLN A 62 -2.05 0.55 29.59
N LEU A 63 -0.94 0.07 29.00
CA LEU A 63 -0.80 -1.28 28.50
C LEU A 63 -0.98 -2.33 29.60
N MET A 64 -1.84 -3.31 29.31
CA MET A 64 -2.12 -4.49 30.11
C MET A 64 -1.55 -5.72 29.39
N VAL A 65 -0.93 -6.63 30.13
CA VAL A 65 -0.43 -7.90 29.60
C VAL A 65 -1.19 -9.05 30.23
N PHE A 66 -1.54 -10.06 29.44
CA PHE A 66 -2.28 -11.24 29.87
C PHE A 66 -1.53 -12.52 29.50
N GLU A 67 -1.67 -13.53 30.35
CA GLU A 67 -1.23 -14.91 30.14
C GLU A 67 -2.44 -15.83 30.36
N ASP A 68 -2.81 -16.60 29.34
CA ASP A 68 -4.02 -17.45 29.32
C ASP A 68 -5.28 -16.70 29.82
N GLY A 69 -5.39 -15.46 29.36
CA GLY A 69 -6.47 -14.54 29.68
C GLY A 69 -6.44 -13.93 31.08
N LYS A 70 -5.47 -14.30 31.93
CA LYS A 70 -5.25 -13.71 33.26
C LYS A 70 -4.23 -12.58 33.17
N GLN A 71 -4.55 -11.43 33.74
CA GLN A 71 -3.63 -10.29 33.73
C GLN A 71 -2.34 -10.60 34.51
N LEU A 72 -1.20 -10.35 33.88
CA LEU A 72 0.12 -10.39 34.47
C LEU A 72 0.41 -9.10 35.25
N GLY A 73 1.33 -9.18 36.19
CA GLY A 73 1.87 -8.02 36.89
C GLY A 73 2.82 -8.43 38.01
N PRO A 74 3.38 -7.47 38.76
CA PRO A 74 3.13 -6.02 38.68
C PRO A 74 3.50 -5.34 37.34
N PRO A 75 2.71 -4.36 36.87
CA PRO A 75 3.10 -3.47 35.76
C PRO A 75 4.19 -2.47 36.19
N HIS A 76 4.79 -1.77 35.23
CA HIS A 76 5.81 -0.73 35.45
C HIS A 76 7.02 -1.20 36.27
N ALA A 77 7.36 -2.48 36.18
CA ALA A 77 8.43 -3.09 36.95
C ALA A 77 9.81 -2.60 36.45
N LEU A 78 10.75 -2.37 37.38
CA LEU A 78 12.14 -2.15 36.99
C LEU A 78 12.66 -3.37 36.22
N HIS A 79 13.40 -3.16 35.14
CA HIS A 79 13.93 -4.28 34.34
C HIS A 79 14.77 -5.25 35.19
N ALA A 80 15.48 -4.76 36.22
CA ALA A 80 16.19 -5.60 37.18
C ALA A 80 15.25 -6.57 37.92
N ASP A 81 14.07 -6.12 38.35
CA ASP A 81 13.10 -6.97 39.03
C ASP A 81 12.47 -8.01 38.08
N ILE A 82 12.27 -7.65 36.81
CA ILE A 82 11.79 -8.62 35.80
C ILE A 82 12.84 -9.72 35.60
N ARG A 83 14.13 -9.34 35.49
CA ARG A 83 15.24 -10.28 35.31
C ARG A 83 15.44 -11.21 36.51
N GLU A 84 15.41 -10.65 37.72
CA GLU A 84 15.79 -11.36 38.94
C GLU A 84 14.62 -12.12 39.58
N LYS A 85 13.41 -11.57 39.53
CA LYS A 85 12.23 -12.11 40.22
C LYS A 85 11.25 -12.71 39.22
N GLY A 86 11.02 -12.04 38.10
CA GLY A 86 10.03 -12.45 37.10
C GLY A 86 8.61 -12.46 37.69
N GLU A 87 7.93 -13.62 37.68
CA GLU A 87 6.58 -13.89 38.20
C GLU A 87 5.46 -13.00 37.59
N GLY A 88 5.52 -12.74 36.29
CA GLY A 88 4.53 -11.93 35.59
C GLY A 88 4.81 -10.43 35.61
N ARG A 89 5.93 -9.99 36.16
CA ARG A 89 6.34 -8.57 36.12
C ARG A 89 6.56 -8.11 34.68
N PHE A 90 6.15 -6.89 34.37
CA PHE A 90 6.38 -6.31 33.05
C PHE A 90 6.61 -4.78 33.09
N SER A 91 7.22 -4.27 32.02
CA SER A 91 7.53 -2.86 31.76
C SER A 91 7.30 -2.57 30.29
N HIS A 92 6.39 -1.65 29.97
CA HIS A 92 6.26 -1.14 28.61
C HIS A 92 7.34 -0.07 28.44
N TRP A 93 8.44 -0.39 27.75
CA TRP A 93 9.66 0.42 27.76
C TRP A 93 9.69 1.48 26.65
N THR A 94 9.33 1.09 25.44
CA THR A 94 9.18 1.97 24.28
C THR A 94 7.89 1.59 23.56
N ARG A 95 7.44 2.44 22.63
CA ARG A 95 6.28 2.17 21.77
C ARG A 95 6.27 0.77 21.14
N GLU A 96 7.46 0.23 20.86
CA GLU A 96 7.64 -1.08 20.24
C GLU A 96 8.26 -2.13 21.17
N GLY A 97 8.45 -1.82 22.45
CA GLY A 97 9.28 -2.62 23.35
C GLY A 97 8.60 -2.93 24.67
N LEU A 98 8.27 -4.21 24.88
CA LEU A 98 7.76 -4.73 26.15
C LEU A 98 8.82 -5.63 26.79
N TYR A 99 9.16 -5.38 28.05
CA TYR A 99 9.87 -6.32 28.91
C TYR A 99 8.87 -7.05 29.79
N PHE A 100 8.91 -8.38 29.85
CA PHE A 100 8.00 -9.16 30.69
C PHE A 100 8.60 -10.52 31.08
N SER A 101 7.97 -11.21 32.03
CA SER A 101 8.22 -12.63 32.29
C SER A 101 6.90 -13.41 32.35
N ALA A 102 6.95 -14.72 32.13
CA ALA A 102 5.82 -15.60 32.41
C ALA A 102 5.50 -15.62 33.92
N SER A 103 4.26 -15.98 34.27
CA SER A 103 3.81 -16.00 35.67
C SER A 103 4.56 -16.98 36.57
N ASP A 104 5.12 -18.04 35.98
CA ASP A 104 5.91 -19.08 36.65
C ASP A 104 7.37 -19.12 36.15
N ASN A 105 7.82 -18.05 35.47
CA ASN A 105 9.16 -17.91 34.91
C ASN A 105 9.56 -18.94 33.84
N SER A 106 8.60 -19.69 33.28
CA SER A 106 8.83 -20.53 32.11
C SER A 106 9.06 -19.69 30.84
N ASP A 107 9.62 -20.29 29.79
CA ASP A 107 9.84 -19.62 28.51
C ASP A 107 8.50 -19.35 27.80
N PRO A 108 8.06 -18.08 27.65
CA PRO A 108 6.75 -17.74 27.09
C PRO A 108 6.60 -18.13 25.61
N ARG A 109 7.70 -18.44 24.92
CA ARG A 109 7.66 -18.88 23.51
C ARG A 109 7.30 -20.35 23.37
N THR A 110 7.54 -21.15 24.41
CA THR A 110 7.48 -22.62 24.32
C THR A 110 6.63 -23.26 25.42
N ASN A 111 6.18 -22.51 26.42
CA ASN A 111 5.35 -23.04 27.51
C ASN A 111 3.90 -23.35 27.11
N GLY A 112 3.50 -23.07 25.87
CA GLY A 112 2.18 -23.38 25.32
C GLY A 112 1.06 -22.44 25.75
N ARG A 113 1.38 -21.32 26.42
CA ARG A 113 0.40 -20.32 26.86
C ARG A 113 0.14 -19.25 25.79
N VAL A 114 -1.00 -18.59 25.89
CA VAL A 114 -1.36 -17.46 25.03
C VAL A 114 -1.07 -16.17 25.76
N TYR A 115 -0.24 -15.33 25.12
CA TYR A 115 0.08 -13.99 25.61
C TYR A 115 -0.67 -12.94 24.80
N GLU A 116 -1.34 -12.04 25.49
CA GLU A 116 -2.14 -10.97 24.88
C GLU A 116 -1.83 -9.62 25.54
N VAL A 117 -2.08 -8.54 24.80
CA VAL A 117 -2.00 -7.17 25.30
C VAL A 117 -3.31 -6.43 25.02
N ALA A 118 -3.64 -5.49 25.89
CA ALA A 118 -4.72 -4.52 25.70
C ALA A 118 -4.29 -3.16 26.25
N SER A 119 -4.99 -2.08 25.93
CA SER A 119 -4.74 -0.76 26.52
C SER A 119 -6.04 -0.12 26.98
N THR A 120 -5.97 0.60 28.10
CA THR A 120 -7.07 1.48 28.54
C THR A 120 -6.87 2.94 28.12
N ASP A 121 -5.78 3.27 27.42
CA ASP A 121 -5.59 4.60 26.83
C ASP A 121 -6.57 4.78 25.64
N PRO A 122 -7.51 5.73 25.69
CA PRO A 122 -8.44 5.99 24.58
C PRO A 122 -7.75 6.48 23.31
N MET A 123 -6.48 6.88 23.38
CA MET A 123 -5.66 7.28 22.23
C MET A 123 -4.75 6.15 21.71
N SER A 124 -4.76 4.98 22.35
CA SER A 124 -3.97 3.84 21.89
C SER A 124 -4.45 3.37 20.52
N ILE A 125 -3.52 3.20 19.58
CA ILE A 125 -3.78 2.56 18.28
C ILE A 125 -3.45 1.06 18.31
N LEU A 126 -3.43 0.45 19.50
CA LEU A 126 -3.13 -0.97 19.66
C LEU A 126 -4.15 -1.78 18.85
N GLY A 127 -3.65 -2.59 17.92
CA GLY A 127 -4.49 -3.31 16.96
C GLY A 127 -4.81 -2.59 15.65
N GLY A 128 -4.22 -1.42 15.43
CA GLY A 128 -4.34 -0.64 14.20
C GLY A 128 -5.33 0.53 14.30
N ILE A 129 -5.32 1.38 13.27
CA ILE A 129 -6.16 2.58 13.17
C ILE A 129 -7.65 2.25 13.22
N GLU A 130 -8.06 1.05 12.80
CA GLU A 130 -9.44 0.57 12.86
C GLU A 130 -10.02 0.51 14.28
N ALA A 131 -9.17 0.46 15.31
CA ALA A 131 -9.59 0.50 16.71
C ALA A 131 -10.00 1.90 17.17
N LEU A 132 -9.65 2.95 16.41
CA LEU A 132 -10.05 4.31 16.76
C LEU A 132 -11.56 4.50 16.54
N PRO A 133 -12.25 5.21 17.45
CA PRO A 133 -13.65 5.56 17.27
C PRO A 133 -13.86 6.30 15.94
N SER A 134 -14.61 5.70 15.02
CA SER A 134 -14.96 6.31 13.74
C SER A 134 -16.45 6.58 13.66
N THR A 135 -16.84 7.66 12.98
CA THR A 135 -18.23 7.95 12.65
C THR A 135 -18.41 7.78 11.15
N ARG A 136 -19.20 6.80 10.72
CA ARG A 136 -19.51 6.60 9.31
C ARG A 136 -20.26 7.82 8.77
N ARG A 137 -19.84 8.31 7.61
CA ARG A 137 -20.53 9.34 6.83
C ARG A 137 -20.95 8.75 5.48
N GLU A 138 -22.00 9.32 4.91
CA GLU A 138 -22.55 8.92 3.62
C GLU A 138 -22.92 10.17 2.82
N HIS A 139 -22.67 10.13 1.51
CA HIS A 139 -23.12 11.12 0.55
C HIS A 139 -23.88 10.40 -0.57
N VAL A 140 -25.09 10.87 -0.87
CA VAL A 140 -25.94 10.31 -1.93
C VAL A 140 -26.45 11.46 -2.79
N GLN A 141 -26.31 11.33 -4.11
CA GLN A 141 -26.76 12.32 -5.08
C GLN A 141 -27.38 11.63 -6.29
N GLU A 142 -28.53 12.14 -6.74
CA GLU A 142 -29.11 11.78 -8.05
C GLU A 142 -28.50 12.68 -9.13
N ILE A 143 -27.95 12.05 -10.18
CA ILE A 143 -27.30 12.75 -11.30
C ILE A 143 -28.21 12.67 -12.52
N THR A 144 -28.63 13.82 -13.04
CA THR A 144 -29.51 13.93 -14.22
C THR A 144 -28.83 14.61 -15.42
N SER A 145 -27.58 15.02 -15.27
CA SER A 145 -26.73 15.62 -16.28
C SER A 145 -25.65 14.64 -16.77
N SER A 146 -25.03 14.93 -17.92
CA SER A 146 -23.93 14.12 -18.46
C SER A 146 -22.62 14.23 -17.66
N SER A 147 -22.52 15.19 -16.76
CA SER A 147 -21.40 15.38 -15.83
C SER A 147 -21.91 15.88 -14.48
N ALA A 148 -21.24 15.49 -13.42
CA ALA A 148 -21.47 15.98 -12.07
C ALA A 148 -20.16 15.90 -11.29
N GLU A 149 -19.94 16.87 -10.41
CA GLU A 149 -18.79 16.95 -9.51
C GLU A 149 -19.30 17.22 -8.09
N TYR A 150 -18.65 16.59 -7.13
CA TYR A 150 -18.90 16.81 -5.71
C TYR A 150 -17.60 16.68 -4.94
N GLY A 151 -17.50 17.40 -3.82
CA GLY A 151 -16.38 17.31 -2.89
C GLY A 151 -16.73 16.44 -1.69
N ILE A 152 -15.75 15.71 -1.17
CA ILE A 152 -15.84 15.04 0.12
C ILE A 152 -14.89 15.75 1.08
N ASP A 153 -15.45 16.42 2.09
CA ASP A 153 -14.66 17.03 3.16
C ASP A 153 -14.15 15.94 4.10
N MET A 154 -12.87 15.58 3.91
CA MET A 154 -12.16 14.64 4.75
C MET A 154 -11.44 15.37 5.88
N GLY A 155 -11.70 14.96 7.12
CA GLY A 155 -10.92 15.42 8.28
C GLY A 155 -9.59 14.67 8.36
N GLY A 156 -8.54 15.36 8.84
CA GLY A 156 -7.20 14.78 8.99
C GLY A 156 -6.31 15.00 7.78
N THR A 157 -5.17 14.32 7.75
CA THR A 157 -4.13 14.45 6.70
C THR A 157 -3.73 13.11 6.08
N LEU A 158 -4.45 12.02 6.40
CA LEU A 158 -4.15 10.68 5.92
C LEU A 158 -5.32 10.17 5.07
N ASP A 159 -5.01 9.57 3.93
CA ASP A 159 -5.94 8.85 3.06
C ASP A 159 -5.20 7.75 2.28
N MET A 160 -5.91 7.03 1.41
CA MET A 160 -5.26 5.97 0.62
C MET A 160 -4.17 6.55 -0.28
N GLU A 161 -4.37 7.73 -0.86
CA GLU A 161 -3.45 8.31 -1.82
C GLU A 161 -2.09 8.59 -1.19
N ASN A 162 -2.05 9.19 0.00
CA ASN A 162 -0.79 9.52 0.68
C ASN A 162 -0.27 8.42 1.61
N THR A 163 -1.05 7.34 1.82
CA THR A 163 -0.60 6.17 2.60
C THR A 163 -0.43 4.90 1.77
N LEU A 164 -0.61 4.98 0.46
CA LEU A 164 -0.27 3.92 -0.48
C LEU A 164 1.24 3.92 -0.70
N THR A 165 1.89 2.84 -0.28
CA THR A 165 3.23 2.49 -0.76
C THR A 165 3.09 1.33 -1.71
N VAL A 166 3.52 1.51 -2.96
CA VAL A 166 3.75 0.41 -3.91
C VAL A 166 5.24 0.08 -3.85
N ALA A 167 5.56 -1.13 -3.44
CA ALA A 167 6.90 -1.71 -3.56
C ALA A 167 6.87 -2.77 -4.67
N SER A 168 8.04 -3.13 -5.20
CA SER A 168 8.06 -4.06 -6.32
C SER A 168 7.38 -5.40 -5.99
N SER A 169 7.51 -5.92 -4.77
CA SER A 169 6.89 -7.22 -4.42
C SER A 169 5.43 -7.16 -3.97
N ASN A 170 4.93 -5.99 -3.56
CA ASN A 170 3.58 -5.83 -3.02
C ASN A 170 3.24 -4.35 -2.82
N TYR A 171 1.99 -4.04 -2.53
CA TYR A 171 1.59 -2.71 -2.06
C TYR A 171 1.01 -2.77 -0.63
N ARG A 172 1.03 -1.62 0.04
CA ARG A 172 0.44 -1.42 1.36
C ARG A 172 -0.34 -0.11 1.36
N ILE A 173 -1.55 -0.15 1.94
CA ILE A 173 -2.33 1.04 2.26
C ILE A 173 -2.43 1.11 3.77
N ALA A 174 -1.89 2.17 4.40
CA ALA A 174 -1.99 2.30 5.86
C ALA A 174 -3.38 2.78 6.31
N PHE A 175 -4.06 3.56 5.47
CA PHE A 175 -5.38 4.09 5.79
C PHE A 175 -6.21 4.37 4.53
N GLN A 176 -7.39 3.75 4.40
CA GLN A 176 -8.37 4.05 3.35
C GLN A 176 -9.69 4.46 4.01
N PRO A 177 -10.02 5.77 4.03
CA PRO A 177 -11.26 6.22 4.65
C PRO A 177 -12.49 6.01 3.75
N ASN A 178 -12.32 5.86 2.42
CA ASN A 178 -13.42 5.55 1.52
C ASN A 178 -13.71 4.04 1.53
N ILE A 179 -14.77 3.65 2.22
CA ILE A 179 -15.14 2.24 2.39
C ILE A 179 -15.94 1.71 1.21
N GLN A 180 -16.71 2.57 0.53
CA GLN A 180 -17.59 2.14 -0.57
C GLN A 180 -17.93 3.31 -1.49
N LEU A 181 -17.88 3.03 -2.80
CA LEU A 181 -18.46 3.87 -3.83
C LEU A 181 -19.35 3.00 -4.72
N SER A 182 -20.57 3.48 -4.99
CA SER A 182 -21.55 2.80 -5.84
C SER A 182 -22.09 3.78 -6.88
N ILE A 183 -22.17 3.33 -8.13
CA ILE A 183 -22.84 4.04 -9.22
C ILE A 183 -23.94 3.11 -9.73
N GLU A 184 -25.18 3.58 -9.70
CA GLU A 184 -26.37 2.81 -10.08
C GLU A 184 -27.21 3.59 -11.10
N ASN A 185 -27.75 2.90 -12.10
CA ASN A 185 -28.71 3.50 -13.01
C ASN A 185 -30.14 3.31 -12.47
N VAL A 186 -30.62 4.32 -11.74
CA VAL A 186 -31.97 4.38 -11.17
C VAL A 186 -33.03 4.88 -12.17
N GLY A 187 -32.64 5.22 -13.40
CA GLY A 187 -33.51 5.73 -14.45
C GLY A 187 -34.09 4.63 -15.35
N ASP A 188 -34.76 5.04 -16.42
CA ASP A 188 -35.36 4.14 -17.43
C ASP A 188 -34.53 4.06 -18.73
N THR A 189 -33.45 4.82 -18.83
CA THR A 189 -32.61 4.96 -20.02
C THR A 189 -31.20 4.43 -19.75
N PRO A 190 -30.59 3.63 -20.65
CA PRO A 190 -29.22 3.17 -20.47
C PRO A 190 -28.22 4.33 -20.38
N VAL A 191 -27.31 4.25 -19.39
CA VAL A 191 -26.18 5.18 -19.26
C VAL A 191 -24.96 4.55 -19.92
N ILE A 192 -24.49 5.18 -21.00
CA ILE A 192 -23.35 4.68 -21.80
C ILE A 192 -22.05 5.26 -21.25
N ASN A 193 -21.05 4.40 -21.04
CA ASN A 193 -19.68 4.75 -20.65
C ASN A 193 -19.61 5.73 -19.46
N PRO A 194 -20.28 5.45 -18.32
CA PRO A 194 -20.11 6.29 -17.14
C PRO A 194 -18.65 6.25 -16.69
N ARG A 195 -18.07 7.42 -16.43
CA ARG A 195 -16.66 7.57 -16.02
C ARG A 195 -16.60 8.15 -14.61
N LEU A 196 -15.69 7.60 -13.81
CA LEU A 196 -15.33 8.13 -12.50
C LEU A 196 -13.89 8.60 -12.57
N VAL A 197 -13.66 9.87 -12.23
CA VAL A 197 -12.33 10.48 -12.14
C VAL A 197 -12.24 11.11 -10.76
N ILE A 198 -11.14 10.87 -10.05
CA ILE A 198 -10.94 11.33 -8.67
C ILE A 198 -9.73 12.26 -8.68
N ASN A 199 -9.93 13.52 -8.25
CA ASN A 199 -8.86 14.53 -8.19
C ASN A 199 -8.07 14.64 -9.52
N ASP A 200 -8.79 14.70 -10.64
CA ASP A 200 -8.22 14.76 -12.01
C ASP A 200 -7.35 13.57 -12.44
N ARG A 201 -7.41 12.45 -11.70
CA ARG A 201 -6.67 11.21 -11.95
C ARG A 201 -7.56 9.98 -12.14
N GLY A 202 -6.97 8.95 -12.74
CA GLY A 202 -7.63 7.66 -12.97
C GLY A 202 -8.50 7.63 -14.22
N ASN A 203 -8.35 8.59 -15.13
CA ASN A 203 -9.06 8.55 -16.42
C ASN A 203 -8.35 7.61 -17.40
N TRP A 204 -8.22 6.34 -17.04
CA TRP A 204 -7.47 5.33 -17.80
C TRP A 204 -8.40 4.42 -18.60
N TYR A 205 -9.57 4.92 -19.00
CA TYR A 205 -10.55 4.14 -19.77
C TYR A 205 -10.19 4.00 -21.25
N THR A 206 -9.32 4.87 -21.74
CA THR A 206 -8.77 4.84 -23.09
C THR A 206 -7.27 5.05 -23.01
N PHE A 207 -6.54 4.63 -24.04
CA PHE A 207 -5.11 4.86 -24.12
C PHE A 207 -4.75 6.34 -24.23
N ASP A 208 -5.53 7.14 -24.96
CA ASP A 208 -5.24 8.56 -25.13
C ASP A 208 -5.37 9.32 -23.81
N SER A 209 -6.43 9.06 -23.03
CA SER A 209 -6.61 9.69 -21.72
C SER A 209 -5.60 9.18 -20.68
N LEU A 210 -5.20 7.91 -20.76
CA LEU A 210 -4.11 7.35 -19.97
C LEU A 210 -2.78 8.07 -20.28
N LEU A 211 -2.41 8.17 -21.55
CA LEU A 211 -1.16 8.80 -21.98
C LEU A 211 -1.15 10.31 -21.66
N GLU A 212 -2.29 11.00 -21.83
CA GLU A 212 -2.45 12.40 -21.44
C GLU A 212 -2.17 12.60 -19.94
N GLU A 213 -2.70 11.72 -19.08
CA GLU A 213 -2.41 11.76 -17.64
C GLU A 213 -0.94 11.43 -17.35
N TYR A 214 -0.40 10.40 -17.99
CA TYR A 214 0.96 9.89 -17.73
C TYR A 214 2.06 10.81 -18.28
N THR A 215 1.71 11.83 -19.06
CA THR A 215 2.64 12.86 -19.56
C THR A 215 2.28 14.26 -19.07
N ARG A 216 1.29 14.38 -18.18
CA ARG A 216 0.79 15.66 -17.70
C ARG A 216 1.87 16.45 -16.97
N GLY A 217 2.12 17.67 -17.44
CA GLY A 217 3.12 18.56 -16.86
C GLY A 217 4.54 18.39 -17.42
N ALA A 218 4.75 17.51 -18.41
CA ALA A 218 6.03 17.42 -19.10
C ALA A 218 6.37 18.72 -19.84
N GLU A 219 7.55 19.29 -19.57
CA GLU A 219 8.08 20.46 -20.29
C GLU A 219 9.06 20.04 -21.41
N THR A 220 9.70 18.89 -21.24
CA THR A 220 10.69 18.32 -22.14
C THR A 220 10.34 16.89 -22.56
N ASP A 221 11.02 16.38 -23.59
CA ASP A 221 10.90 14.98 -24.00
C ASP A 221 11.38 14.03 -22.89
N GLN A 222 12.44 14.42 -22.17
CA GLN A 222 12.92 13.66 -21.02
C GLN A 222 11.89 13.61 -19.89
N ASP A 223 11.15 14.71 -19.63
CA ASP A 223 10.07 14.69 -18.65
C ASP A 223 8.97 13.71 -19.04
N ARG A 224 8.63 13.59 -20.35
CA ARG A 224 7.64 12.60 -20.80
C ARG A 224 8.13 11.18 -20.54
N VAL A 225 9.42 10.90 -20.78
CA VAL A 225 10.00 9.58 -20.49
C VAL A 225 9.89 9.25 -19.01
N TYR A 226 10.33 10.17 -18.15
CA TYR A 226 10.29 9.99 -16.71
C TYR A 226 8.87 9.92 -16.16
N LEU A 227 7.94 10.72 -16.66
CA LEU A 227 6.55 10.70 -16.19
C LEU A 227 5.84 9.41 -16.63
N ILE A 228 6.09 8.89 -17.84
CA ILE A 228 5.54 7.58 -18.23
C ILE A 228 6.07 6.50 -17.30
N TRP A 229 7.40 6.40 -17.12
CA TRP A 229 8.00 5.43 -16.21
C TRP A 229 7.47 5.58 -14.78
N GLN A 230 7.45 6.81 -14.24
CA GLN A 230 7.01 7.11 -12.88
C GLN A 230 5.55 6.73 -12.65
N ASN A 231 4.65 7.11 -13.57
CA ASN A 231 3.23 6.81 -13.44
C ASN A 231 2.94 5.32 -13.64
N MET A 232 3.74 4.60 -14.44
CA MET A 232 3.64 3.14 -14.51
C MET A 232 4.06 2.50 -13.19
N ARG A 233 5.27 2.79 -12.69
CA ARG A 233 5.82 2.11 -11.50
C ARG A 233 5.02 2.36 -10.22
N VAL A 234 4.38 3.52 -10.06
CA VAL A 234 3.56 3.80 -8.86
C VAL A 234 2.16 3.20 -8.92
N ASN A 235 1.79 2.57 -10.04
CA ASN A 235 0.49 1.92 -10.24
C ASN A 235 0.63 0.42 -10.54
N LEU A 236 1.84 -0.13 -10.42
CA LEU A 236 2.16 -1.50 -10.77
C LEU A 236 3.08 -2.13 -9.74
N TYR A 237 2.88 -3.42 -9.44
CA TYR A 237 3.83 -4.24 -8.69
C TYR A 237 4.11 -5.57 -9.41
N HIS A 238 5.24 -6.18 -9.09
CA HIS A 238 5.73 -7.43 -9.63
C HIS A 238 4.95 -8.62 -9.07
N GLU A 239 4.18 -9.29 -9.92
CA GLU A 239 3.48 -10.53 -9.61
C GLU A 239 3.12 -11.29 -10.90
N THR A 240 2.99 -12.61 -10.79
CA THR A 240 2.58 -13.49 -11.88
C THR A 240 1.22 -13.05 -12.45
N PRO A 241 1.08 -12.83 -13.78
CA PRO A 241 -0.17 -12.39 -14.38
C PRO A 241 -1.30 -13.43 -14.22
N LEU A 242 -2.55 -12.95 -14.16
CA LEU A 242 -3.74 -13.81 -14.05
C LEU A 242 -3.95 -14.70 -15.27
N PHE A 243 -3.56 -14.21 -16.45
CA PHE A 243 -3.77 -14.88 -17.72
C PHE A 243 -2.41 -15.15 -18.36
N ALA A 244 -2.25 -16.35 -18.92
CA ALA A 244 -1.10 -16.65 -19.75
C ALA A 244 -1.25 -15.99 -21.14
N GLY A 245 -0.19 -15.36 -21.64
CA GLY A 245 -0.11 -14.73 -22.97
C GLY A 245 -0.10 -13.21 -22.91
N ASP A 246 -0.32 -12.58 -24.07
CA ASP A 246 -0.07 -11.14 -24.29
C ASP A 246 -1.21 -10.21 -23.82
N GLU A 247 -2.21 -10.74 -23.12
CA GLU A 247 -3.34 -9.95 -22.60
C GLU A 247 -2.90 -8.77 -21.72
N PRO A 248 -1.88 -8.91 -20.83
CA PRO A 248 -1.39 -7.81 -20.00
C PRO A 248 -0.41 -6.86 -20.73
N HIS A 249 -0.05 -7.12 -22.00
CA HIS A 249 0.74 -6.18 -22.82
C HIS A 249 -0.07 -4.94 -23.24
N ASP A 250 -1.38 -4.96 -23.00
CA ASP A 250 -2.29 -3.87 -23.25
C ASP A 250 -2.21 -2.81 -22.13
N PRO A 251 -1.78 -1.57 -22.42
CA PRO A 251 -1.59 -0.55 -21.38
C PRO A 251 -2.87 -0.18 -20.64
N VAL A 252 -4.02 -0.20 -21.31
CA VAL A 252 -5.30 0.18 -20.71
C VAL A 252 -5.77 -0.92 -19.75
N ARG A 253 -5.68 -2.18 -20.15
CA ARG A 253 -6.05 -3.30 -19.27
C ARG A 253 -5.08 -3.45 -18.10
N LEU A 254 -3.78 -3.30 -18.37
CA LEU A 254 -2.77 -3.40 -17.34
C LEU A 254 -3.00 -2.37 -16.22
N MET A 255 -3.23 -1.11 -16.59
CA MET A 255 -3.43 -0.03 -15.60
C MET A 255 -4.82 -0.01 -14.97
N ASN A 256 -5.86 -0.43 -15.69
CA ASN A 256 -7.25 -0.28 -15.23
C ASN A 256 -7.83 -1.54 -14.57
N ILE A 257 -7.32 -2.73 -14.91
CA ILE A 257 -7.91 -4.02 -14.51
C ILE A 257 -6.95 -4.82 -13.62
N PHE A 258 -5.68 -4.92 -14.02
CA PHE A 258 -4.75 -5.87 -13.38
C PHE A 258 -3.96 -5.22 -12.25
N GLY A 259 -3.22 -4.13 -12.53
CA GLY A 259 -2.39 -3.45 -11.51
C GLY A 259 -1.14 -4.22 -11.06
N PHE A 260 -0.83 -5.34 -11.71
CA PHE A 260 0.37 -6.14 -11.47
C PHE A 260 0.83 -6.85 -12.73
N ASN A 261 2.12 -7.19 -12.79
CA ASN A 261 2.80 -7.66 -13.99
C ASN A 261 4.12 -8.39 -13.71
N LEU A 262 4.70 -8.96 -14.76
CA LEU A 262 6.13 -9.22 -14.86
C LEU A 262 6.80 -8.24 -15.83
N CYS A 263 8.13 -8.29 -15.88
CA CYS A 263 8.95 -7.44 -16.74
C CYS A 263 8.54 -7.42 -18.21
N ASP A 264 8.11 -8.55 -18.77
CA ASP A 264 7.58 -8.63 -20.14
C ASP A 264 6.33 -7.77 -20.34
N ASP A 265 5.35 -7.81 -19.43
CA ASP A 265 4.11 -7.05 -19.59
C ASP A 265 4.32 -5.54 -19.40
N ALA A 266 5.10 -5.18 -18.36
CA ALA A 266 5.52 -3.80 -18.14
C ALA A 266 6.31 -3.25 -19.34
N GLY A 267 7.26 -4.03 -19.86
CA GLY A 267 8.08 -3.64 -21.01
C GLY A 267 7.26 -3.46 -22.27
N ASN A 268 6.35 -4.37 -22.59
CA ASN A 268 5.52 -4.23 -23.78
C ASN A 268 4.54 -3.04 -23.67
N SER A 269 3.94 -2.85 -22.50
CA SER A 269 3.02 -1.74 -22.25
C SER A 269 3.74 -0.39 -22.27
N GLY A 270 4.89 -0.30 -21.58
CA GLY A 270 5.70 0.91 -21.50
C GLY A 270 6.28 1.31 -22.85
N CYS A 271 6.77 0.35 -23.63
CA CYS A 271 7.22 0.61 -24.99
C CYS A 271 6.09 1.15 -25.88
N SER A 272 4.87 0.59 -25.77
CA SER A 272 3.71 1.12 -26.49
C SER A 272 3.38 2.56 -26.09
N LEU A 273 3.44 2.89 -24.79
CA LEU A 273 3.27 4.26 -24.31
C LEU A 273 4.35 5.20 -24.84
N TYR A 274 5.62 4.79 -24.91
CA TYR A 274 6.68 5.61 -25.50
C TYR A 274 6.47 5.87 -26.99
N HIS A 275 6.12 4.85 -27.78
CA HIS A 275 5.84 5.03 -29.21
C HIS A 275 4.79 6.10 -29.47
N HIS A 276 3.67 6.07 -28.73
CA HIS A 276 2.59 7.03 -28.88
C HIS A 276 2.84 8.34 -28.11
N GLY A 277 3.74 8.35 -27.14
CA GLY A 277 4.21 9.51 -26.38
C GLY A 277 5.24 10.38 -27.11
N GLY A 278 5.61 10.01 -28.33
CA GLY A 278 6.50 10.79 -29.20
C GLY A 278 7.83 10.11 -29.55
N PHE A 279 8.02 8.84 -29.17
CA PHE A 279 9.28 8.11 -29.33
C PHE A 279 9.10 6.89 -30.25
N PRO A 280 8.82 7.07 -31.55
CA PRO A 280 8.38 6.00 -32.46
C PRO A 280 9.44 4.93 -32.79
N GLY A 281 10.66 5.04 -32.26
CA GLY A 281 11.72 4.04 -32.39
C GLY A 281 12.08 3.33 -31.07
N SER A 282 11.31 3.56 -30.01
CA SER A 282 11.43 2.82 -28.75
C SER A 282 11.29 1.31 -28.97
N GLN A 283 11.82 0.52 -28.04
CA GLN A 283 11.80 -0.94 -28.15
C GLN A 283 11.59 -1.60 -26.78
N ASN A 284 11.17 -2.86 -26.79
CA ASN A 284 11.20 -3.73 -25.63
C ASN A 284 12.41 -4.66 -25.78
N ARG A 285 13.46 -4.42 -24.98
CA ARG A 285 14.78 -5.03 -25.11
C ARG A 285 14.86 -6.28 -24.26
N ALA A 286 15.11 -7.43 -24.91
CA ALA A 286 15.43 -8.67 -24.21
C ALA A 286 16.92 -8.69 -23.86
N LEU A 287 17.20 -9.10 -22.64
CA LEU A 287 18.52 -9.35 -22.05
C LEU A 287 18.51 -10.75 -21.45
N HIS A 288 19.69 -11.24 -21.06
CA HIS A 288 19.93 -12.60 -20.58
C HIS A 288 18.81 -13.24 -19.74
N GLY A 289 18.25 -12.52 -18.77
CA GLY A 289 17.13 -13.01 -17.94
C GLY A 289 16.07 -11.96 -17.65
N HIS A 290 16.05 -10.85 -18.38
CA HIS A 290 15.16 -9.73 -18.14
C HIS A 290 14.76 -9.06 -19.45
N VAL A 291 13.57 -8.49 -19.51
CA VAL A 291 13.07 -7.79 -20.69
C VAL A 291 12.35 -6.54 -20.25
N GLN A 292 12.61 -5.42 -20.93
CA GLN A 292 12.03 -4.16 -20.52
C GLN A 292 12.09 -3.10 -21.62
N CYS A 293 11.25 -2.08 -21.49
CA CYS A 293 11.18 -0.98 -22.45
C CYS A 293 12.42 -0.07 -22.42
N GLU A 294 12.79 0.38 -23.62
CA GLU A 294 13.74 1.43 -23.87
C GLU A 294 13.08 2.57 -24.62
N ALA A 295 13.17 3.79 -24.09
CA ALA A 295 12.75 4.98 -24.80
C ALA A 295 13.86 5.43 -25.77
N LEU A 296 13.53 5.73 -27.03
CA LEU A 296 14.49 6.32 -27.98
C LEU A 296 14.42 7.84 -27.93
N VAL A 297 15.38 8.47 -27.25
CA VAL A 297 15.46 9.92 -27.06
C VAL A 297 16.72 10.45 -27.75
N ASP A 298 16.57 11.43 -28.64
CA ASP A 298 17.68 12.03 -29.39
C ASP A 298 18.63 11.03 -30.10
N GLY A 299 18.07 9.87 -30.50
CA GLY A 299 18.81 8.81 -31.19
C GLY A 299 19.52 7.81 -30.28
N GLU A 300 19.41 7.97 -28.95
CA GLU A 300 19.98 7.09 -27.95
C GLU A 300 18.87 6.36 -27.18
N PHE A 301 19.11 5.08 -26.87
CA PHE A 301 18.17 4.28 -26.07
C PHE A 301 18.38 4.50 -24.57
N GLN A 302 17.28 4.62 -23.85
CA GLN A 302 17.23 4.78 -22.40
C GLN A 302 16.45 3.60 -21.80
N PHE A 303 17.11 2.74 -21.03
CA PHE A 303 16.50 1.56 -20.39
C PHE A 303 15.70 1.98 -19.15
N MET A 304 14.37 1.88 -19.26
CA MET A 304 13.45 2.38 -18.25
C MET A 304 12.78 1.21 -17.52
N ASP A 305 13.36 0.81 -16.40
CA ASP A 305 12.92 -0.38 -15.68
C ASP A 305 11.73 -0.14 -14.75
N ILE A 306 10.55 -0.35 -15.30
CA ILE A 306 9.28 -0.21 -14.59
C ILE A 306 9.13 -1.32 -13.54
N ASP A 307 9.51 -2.56 -13.89
CA ASP A 307 9.33 -3.76 -13.07
C ASP A 307 10.27 -3.78 -11.87
N MET A 308 11.53 -3.37 -12.07
CA MET A 308 12.52 -3.29 -10.99
C MET A 308 12.60 -1.92 -10.34
N ASP A 309 11.64 -1.03 -10.61
CA ASP A 309 11.54 0.24 -9.92
C ASP A 309 12.83 1.10 -10.08
N ALA A 310 13.48 1.03 -11.25
CA ALA A 310 14.80 1.60 -11.50
C ALA A 310 14.98 2.14 -12.93
N PHE A 311 15.97 3.00 -13.10
CA PHE A 311 16.64 3.25 -14.38
C PHE A 311 18.12 3.46 -14.07
N TYR A 312 18.98 3.27 -15.07
CA TYR A 312 20.42 3.22 -14.84
C TYR A 312 21.07 4.39 -15.53
N LEU A 313 21.79 5.21 -14.76
CA LEU A 313 22.43 6.40 -15.31
C LEU A 313 23.81 6.06 -15.90
N ASP A 314 24.34 6.98 -16.70
CA ASP A 314 25.73 6.98 -17.13
C ASP A 314 26.72 7.26 -15.98
N ARG A 315 28.03 7.15 -16.22
CA ARG A 315 29.05 7.27 -15.16
C ARG A 315 29.02 8.63 -14.46
N GLU A 316 28.54 9.66 -15.16
CA GLU A 316 28.41 11.05 -14.73
C GLU A 316 27.10 11.31 -13.94
N ASN A 317 26.16 10.37 -13.95
CA ASN A 317 24.82 10.46 -13.37
C ASN A 317 23.94 11.55 -14.02
N GLU A 318 24.03 11.71 -15.33
CA GLU A 318 23.32 12.75 -16.08
C GLU A 318 22.10 12.21 -16.82
N ILE A 319 22.26 11.09 -17.54
CA ILE A 319 21.19 10.52 -18.39
C ILE A 319 21.06 9.00 -18.22
N PRO A 320 19.85 8.44 -18.41
CA PRO A 320 19.67 7.00 -18.47
C PRO A 320 20.42 6.40 -19.66
N VAL A 321 20.98 5.20 -19.48
CA VAL A 321 21.72 4.46 -20.51
C VAL A 321 20.89 3.31 -21.09
N SER A 322 21.32 2.78 -22.23
CA SER A 322 20.70 1.61 -22.86
C SER A 322 21.00 0.30 -22.14
N GLY A 323 20.16 -0.70 -22.38
CA GLY A 323 20.36 -2.09 -21.97
C GLY A 323 21.69 -2.64 -22.45
N ASP A 324 22.13 -2.27 -23.65
CA ASP A 324 23.44 -2.62 -24.19
C ASP A 324 24.60 -2.02 -23.38
N ALA A 325 24.46 -0.79 -22.88
CA ALA A 325 25.47 -0.19 -22.03
C ALA A 325 25.56 -0.91 -20.69
N ILE A 326 24.41 -1.27 -20.11
CA ILE A 326 24.31 -2.00 -18.84
C ILE A 326 24.88 -3.43 -19.00
N ALA A 327 24.57 -4.12 -20.10
CA ALA A 327 25.09 -5.45 -20.40
C ALA A 327 26.62 -5.47 -20.55
N ARG A 328 27.20 -4.39 -21.11
CA ARG A 328 28.66 -4.25 -21.20
C ARG A 328 29.31 -3.87 -19.87
N ASP A 329 28.61 -3.09 -19.04
CA ASP A 329 29.10 -2.56 -17.77
C ASP A 329 28.06 -2.75 -16.65
N HIS A 330 28.03 -3.96 -16.09
CA HIS A 330 27.10 -4.35 -15.02
C HIS A 330 27.20 -3.45 -13.77
N ASP A 331 28.30 -2.71 -13.60
CA ASP A 331 28.46 -1.78 -12.48
C ASP A 331 27.44 -0.63 -12.54
N LEU A 332 26.96 -0.28 -13.73
CA LEU A 332 25.87 0.69 -13.92
C LEU A 332 24.58 0.23 -13.22
N ALA A 333 24.29 -1.08 -13.23
CA ALA A 333 23.16 -1.67 -12.50
C ALA A 333 23.45 -1.96 -11.02
N ARG A 334 24.69 -2.35 -10.70
CA ARG A 334 25.09 -2.70 -9.32
C ARG A 334 25.03 -1.53 -8.35
N ARG A 335 25.27 -0.31 -8.85
CA ARG A 335 25.29 0.89 -8.01
C ARG A 335 23.90 1.47 -7.73
N GLU A 336 22.86 0.95 -8.38
CA GLU A 336 21.48 1.39 -8.17
C GLU A 336 20.75 0.57 -7.11
N LEU A 337 19.73 1.19 -6.49
CA LEU A 337 18.79 0.52 -5.59
C LEU A 337 17.65 -0.08 -6.41
N ASN A 338 17.83 -1.31 -6.86
CA ASN A 338 16.78 -2.07 -7.53
C ASN A 338 15.67 -2.45 -6.53
N TYR A 339 14.44 -2.55 -7.03
CA TYR A 339 13.23 -2.91 -6.29
C TYR A 339 12.79 -1.91 -5.21
N GLY A 340 12.97 -0.60 -5.46
CA GLY A 340 12.54 0.46 -4.55
C GLY A 340 11.00 0.52 -4.34
N PRO A 341 10.49 1.58 -3.68
CA PRO A 341 11.20 2.52 -2.83
C PRO A 341 11.49 1.97 -1.42
N GLU A 342 10.88 0.85 -1.02
CA GLU A 342 11.10 0.24 0.31
C GLU A 342 12.18 -0.84 0.27
N ALA A 343 13.31 -0.58 0.92
CA ALA A 343 14.37 -1.57 1.12
C ALA A 343 14.44 -1.99 2.61
N ASN A 344 14.13 -3.25 2.90
CA ASN A 344 14.27 -3.81 4.25
C ASN A 344 15.73 -3.82 4.73
N SER A 345 16.68 -3.90 3.79
CA SER A 345 18.11 -3.75 4.02
C SER A 345 18.81 -3.39 2.72
N PHE A 346 19.98 -2.75 2.82
CA PHE A 346 20.85 -2.54 1.66
C PHE A 346 21.50 -3.87 1.27
N VAL A 347 20.93 -4.53 0.26
CA VAL A 347 21.50 -5.74 -0.35
C VAL A 347 22.32 -5.36 -1.57
N PRO A 348 23.44 -6.06 -1.86
CA PRO A 348 24.18 -5.84 -3.10
C PRO A 348 23.30 -6.14 -4.32
N SER A 349 23.28 -5.24 -5.30
CA SER A 349 22.55 -5.40 -6.58
C SER A 349 23.23 -6.36 -7.56
N GLU A 350 24.03 -7.31 -7.07
CA GLU A 350 24.72 -8.33 -7.88
C GLU A 350 23.74 -9.26 -8.62
N GLY A 351 22.66 -9.66 -7.95
CA GLY A 351 21.62 -10.50 -8.53
C GLY A 351 20.90 -9.82 -9.70
N PRO A 352 20.29 -8.63 -9.49
CA PRO A 352 19.69 -7.83 -10.55
C PRO A 352 20.66 -7.57 -11.70
N ALA A 353 21.88 -7.11 -11.41
CA ALA A 353 22.89 -6.83 -12.43
C ALA A 353 23.25 -8.06 -13.27
N ALA A 354 23.14 -9.29 -12.75
CA ALA A 354 23.40 -10.50 -13.51
C ALA A 354 22.34 -10.81 -14.58
N LEU A 355 21.17 -10.17 -14.52
CA LEU A 355 20.10 -10.31 -15.52
C LEU A 355 20.38 -9.52 -16.81
N PHE A 356 21.22 -8.49 -16.71
CA PHE A 356 21.64 -7.63 -17.81
C PHE A 356 22.83 -8.25 -18.52
N GLY A 357 22.60 -9.28 -19.33
CA GLY A 357 23.63 -9.89 -20.17
C GLY A 357 23.24 -9.84 -21.64
N ASP A 358 24.23 -10.05 -22.51
CA ASP A 358 24.07 -10.02 -23.96
C ASP A 358 22.98 -11.01 -24.42
N ASP A 359 21.95 -10.45 -25.06
CA ASP A 359 20.97 -11.13 -25.90
C ASP A 359 20.67 -10.20 -27.08
N ASP A 360 20.29 -10.71 -28.26
CA ASP A 360 20.06 -9.91 -29.48
C ASP A 360 18.56 -9.64 -29.72
N GLY A 361 17.70 -9.93 -28.74
CA GLY A 361 16.26 -9.78 -28.85
C GLY A 361 15.75 -8.35 -28.62
N ALA A 362 14.88 -7.89 -29.52
CA ALA A 362 14.07 -6.69 -29.33
C ALA A 362 12.69 -6.85 -29.96
N ALA A 363 11.66 -6.33 -29.30
CA ALA A 363 10.31 -6.21 -29.82
C ALA A 363 9.91 -4.73 -29.95
N TYR A 364 8.93 -4.42 -30.79
CA TYR A 364 8.50 -3.04 -31.08
C TYR A 364 6.98 -2.91 -30.91
N PRO A 365 6.44 -3.18 -29.71
CA PRO A 365 5.02 -3.12 -29.45
C PRO A 365 4.52 -1.67 -29.58
N THR A 366 3.42 -1.51 -30.30
CA THR A 366 2.78 -0.20 -30.57
C THR A 366 1.30 -0.24 -30.21
N LEU A 367 0.93 -1.07 -29.24
CA LEU A 367 -0.45 -1.32 -28.87
C LEU A 367 -1.09 -0.07 -28.27
N ARG A 368 -2.19 0.39 -28.87
CA ARG A 368 -3.03 1.46 -28.28
C ARG A 368 -4.04 0.92 -27.26
N GLY A 369 -3.91 -0.35 -26.88
CA GLY A 369 -4.76 -1.00 -25.91
C GLY A 369 -6.26 -1.04 -26.20
N HIS A 370 -7.03 -1.50 -25.22
CA HIS A 370 -8.49 -1.58 -25.26
C HIS A 370 -9.13 -0.24 -24.88
N GLU A 371 -10.42 -0.11 -25.19
CA GLU A 371 -11.29 0.86 -24.53
C GLU A 371 -12.13 0.14 -23.48
N ILE A 372 -12.12 0.63 -22.24
CA ILE A 372 -13.01 0.16 -21.17
C ILE A 372 -14.39 0.76 -21.42
N ALA A 373 -15.20 0.13 -22.28
CA ALA A 373 -16.56 0.57 -22.59
C ALA A 373 -17.60 -0.33 -21.92
N TYR A 374 -18.56 0.28 -21.22
CA TYR A 374 -19.66 -0.45 -20.59
C TYR A 374 -20.92 0.41 -20.48
N THR A 375 -22.07 -0.24 -20.37
CA THR A 375 -23.38 0.40 -20.27
C THR A 375 -24.06 -0.03 -18.99
N LEU A 376 -24.47 0.93 -18.15
CA LEU A 376 -25.35 0.66 -17.03
C LEU A 376 -26.78 0.62 -17.55
N ARG A 377 -27.37 -0.58 -17.57
CA ARG A 377 -28.78 -0.78 -17.93
C ARG A 377 -29.67 -0.29 -16.78
N PRO A 378 -30.93 0.09 -17.06
CA PRO A 378 -31.91 0.38 -16.01
C PRO A 378 -32.09 -0.79 -15.04
N GLY A 379 -32.18 -0.47 -13.74
CA GLY A 379 -32.37 -1.43 -12.64
C GLY A 379 -31.08 -2.12 -12.22
#